data_AF-A0A7V2PDB8-F1
#
_entry.id   AF-A0A7V2PDB8-F1
#
_cell.length_a   1.000
_cell.length_b   1.000
_cell.length_c   1.000
_cell.angle_alpha   90.00
_cell.angle_beta   90.00
_cell.angle_gamma   90.00
#
_symmetry.space_group_name_H-M   'P 1'
#
loop_
_entity.id
_entity.type
_entity.pdbx_description
1 polymer ?
#
loop_
_entity_poly.entity_id
_entity_poly.type
_entity_poly.pdbx_seq_one_letter_code
_entity_poly.pdbx_strand_id
1 'polypeptide(L)'
;MNVGLKIDSSDLEYPYWWLLGAPQSGYRIESLEVPSQLERYIDPNFKPCVIICTVCGDRERVHGLERVGDFGEGLVLYTGLDYTVNEDG
;
A
#
# COMPACT_ATOMS: atom_id res chain seq x y z
N MET A 1 5.22 -2.00 -12.27
CA MET A 1 5.12 -2.68 -10.95
C MET A 1 4.13 -1.90 -10.09
N ASN A 2 3.34 -2.56 -9.25
CA ASN A 2 2.24 -1.94 -8.51
C ASN A 2 2.62 -1.79 -7.03
N VAL A 3 2.40 -0.59 -6.47
CA VAL A 3 2.68 -0.28 -5.07
C VAL A 3 1.41 0.22 -4.39
N GLY A 4 0.98 -0.48 -3.34
CA GLY A 4 -0.18 -0.09 -2.56
C GLY A 4 0.19 0.85 -1.43
N LEU A 5 -0.61 1.88 -1.20
CA LEU A 5 -0.51 2.74 -0.02
C LEU A 5 -1.65 2.41 0.95
N LYS A 6 -1.30 2.02 2.17
CA LYS A 6 -2.24 1.88 3.29
C LYS A 6 -1.76 2.79 4.41
N ILE A 7 -1.89 4.10 4.18
CA ILE A 7 -1.34 5.12 5.05
C ILE A 7 -2.46 5.91 5.73
N ASP A 8 -2.16 6.59 6.84
CA ASP A 8 -3.12 7.47 7.49
C ASP A 8 -3.47 8.64 6.56
N SER A 9 -4.72 9.12 6.63
CA SER A 9 -5.16 10.27 5.83
C SER A 9 -4.38 11.57 6.09
N SER A 10 -3.70 11.67 7.24
CA SER A 10 -2.81 12.77 7.59
C SER A 10 -1.39 12.62 7.04
N ASP A 11 -1.02 11.43 6.57
CA ASP A 11 0.28 11.17 5.97
C ASP A 11 0.36 11.74 4.55
N LEU A 12 1.54 12.28 4.21
CA LEU A 12 1.78 12.78 2.87
C LEU A 12 2.08 11.62 1.92
N GLU A 13 1.31 11.49 0.83
CA GLU A 13 1.63 10.52 -0.22
C GLU A 13 2.86 10.92 -1.04
N TYR A 14 3.10 12.23 -1.19
CA TYR A 14 4.11 12.79 -2.10
C TYR A 14 5.55 12.29 -1.87
N PRO A 15 6.04 12.16 -0.62
CA PRO A 15 7.35 11.55 -0.36
C PRO A 15 7.52 10.16 -0.97
N TYR A 16 6.48 9.32 -0.93
CA TYR A 16 6.53 7.98 -1.53
C TYR A 16 6.58 8.04 -3.05
N TRP A 17 5.84 8.97 -3.65
CA TRP A 17 5.86 9.18 -5.10
C TRP A 17 7.24 9.63 -5.57
N TRP A 18 7.86 10.57 -4.85
CA TRP A 18 9.20 11.06 -5.13
C TRP A 18 10.26 9.96 -4.98
N LEU A 19 10.20 9.19 -3.89
CA LEU A 19 11.10 8.06 -3.64
C LEU A 19 11.04 7.01 -4.76
N LEU A 20 9.84 6.74 -5.26
CA LEU A 20 9.61 5.80 -6.35
C LEU A 20 9.87 6.42 -7.74
N GLY A 21 10.13 7.73 -7.83
CA GLY A 21 10.21 8.44 -9.11
C GLY A 21 8.91 8.32 -9.93
N ALA A 22 7.77 8.17 -9.27
CA ALA A 22 6.47 7.94 -9.90
C ALA A 22 5.83 9.28 -10.33
N PRO A 23 5.07 9.29 -11.44
CA PRO A 23 4.75 8.15 -12.31
C PRO A 23 5.81 7.83 -13.39
N GLN A 24 6.88 8.62 -13.52
CA GLN A 24 7.82 8.56 -14.65
C GLN A 24 8.63 7.25 -14.70
N SER A 25 8.85 6.61 -13.56
CA SER A 25 9.53 5.31 -13.42
C SER A 25 8.70 4.10 -13.84
N GLY A 26 7.39 4.27 -14.11
CA GLY A 26 6.49 3.15 -14.45
C GLY A 26 5.99 2.35 -13.23
N TYR A 27 6.22 2.84 -12.01
CA TYR A 27 5.48 2.35 -10.84
C TYR A 27 4.07 2.93 -10.85
N ARG A 28 3.08 2.05 -10.68
CA ARG A 28 1.69 2.44 -10.47
C ARG A 28 1.42 2.41 -8.97
N ILE A 29 0.99 3.55 -8.44
CA ILE A 29 0.69 3.73 -7.02
C ILE A 29 -0.82 3.85 -6.87
N GLU A 30 -1.39 3.16 -5.89
CA GLU A 30 -2.82 3.27 -5.57
C GLU A 30 -3.04 3.14 -4.05
N SER A 31 -3.93 3.96 -3.52
CA SER A 31 -4.33 3.90 -2.11
C SER A 31 -5.31 2.75 -1.92
N LEU A 32 -4.98 1.81 -1.04
CA LEU A 32 -5.76 0.60 -0.76
C LEU A 32 -6.88 0.85 0.25
N GLU A 33 -6.78 1.95 0.98
CA GLU A 33 -7.80 2.38 1.93
C GLU A 33 -8.30 3.76 1.51
N VAL A 34 -9.54 3.80 1.05
CA VAL A 34 -10.20 5.02 0.63
C VAL A 34 -11.57 5.12 1.31
N PRO A 35 -12.08 6.34 1.57
CA PRO A 35 -13.44 6.54 2.01
C PRO A 35 -14.44 5.84 1.10
N SER A 36 -15.56 5.35 1.66
CA SER A 36 -16.57 4.58 0.92
C SER A 36 -17.13 5.29 -0.33
N GLN A 37 -17.12 6.63 -0.35
CA GLN A 37 -17.53 7.42 -1.51
C GLN A 37 -16.57 7.29 -2.71
N LEU A 38 -15.33 6.85 -2.46
CA LEU A 38 -14.27 6.71 -3.44
C LEU A 38 -14.01 5.24 -3.85
N GLU A 39 -14.64 4.27 -3.20
CA GLU A 39 -14.49 2.83 -3.54
C GLU A 39 -14.73 2.54 -5.02
N ARG A 40 -15.66 3.27 -5.66
CA ARG A 40 -15.97 3.13 -7.09
C ARG A 40 -14.81 3.50 -8.04
N TYR A 41 -13.78 4.18 -7.53
CA TYR A 41 -12.61 4.58 -8.30
C TYR A 41 -11.41 3.64 -8.11
N ILE A 42 -11.52 2.67 -7.21
CA ILE A 42 -10.51 1.62 -7.04
C ILE A 42 -10.52 0.74 -8.28
N ASP A 43 -9.34 0.44 -8.82
CA ASP A 43 -9.22 -0.54 -9.88
C ASP A 43 -9.20 -1.95 -9.28
N PRO A 44 -10.22 -2.79 -9.52
CA PRO A 44 -10.27 -4.15 -8.98
C PRO A 44 -9.16 -5.06 -9.54
N ASN A 45 -8.49 -4.64 -10.62
CA ASN A 45 -7.36 -5.36 -11.20
C ASN A 45 -6.01 -4.87 -10.67
N PHE A 46 -6.00 -3.87 -9.79
CA PHE A 46 -4.78 -3.42 -9.14
C PHE A 46 -4.31 -4.47 -8.13
N LYS A 47 -3.14 -5.03 -8.40
CA LYS A 47 -2.51 -6.05 -7.55
C LYS A 47 -1.13 -5.56 -7.13
N PRO A 48 -0.99 -4.92 -5.96
CA PRO A 48 0.30 -4.49 -5.45
C PRO A 48 1.15 -5.70 -5.07
N CYS A 49 2.41 -5.67 -5.46
CA CYS A 49 3.41 -6.62 -4.97
C CYS A 49 4.12 -6.11 -3.71
N VAL A 50 3.97 -4.82 -3.42
CA VAL A 50 4.50 -4.15 -2.23
C VAL A 50 3.42 -3.23 -1.65
N ILE A 51 3.25 -3.25 -0.33
CA ILE A 51 2.41 -2.31 0.40
C ILE A 51 3.27 -1.50 1.35
N ILE A 52 3.15 -0.18 1.25
CA ILE A 52 3.68 0.77 2.21
C ILE A 52 2.55 1.09 3.19
N CYS A 53 2.76 0.79 4.47
CA CYS A 53 1.72 0.95 5.47
C CYS A 53 2.18 1.73 6.70
N THR A 54 1.34 2.64 7.19
CA THR A 54 1.55 3.35 8.47
C THR A 54 0.46 3.04 9.50
N VAL A 55 -0.66 2.45 9.07
CA VAL A 55 -1.81 2.12 9.93
C VAL A 55 -1.99 0.61 10.18
N CYS A 56 -1.03 -0.23 9.78
CA CYS A 56 -1.14 -1.69 9.89
C CYS A 56 -0.76 -2.24 11.27
N GLY A 57 -0.16 -1.42 12.14
CA GLY A 57 0.33 -1.86 13.45
C GLY A 57 1.29 -3.05 13.36
N ASP A 58 1.12 -4.02 14.25
CA ASP A 58 1.96 -5.22 14.34
C ASP A 58 1.47 -6.40 13.48
N ARG A 59 0.67 -6.14 12.44
CA ARG A 59 0.20 -7.23 11.55
C ARG A 59 1.40 -7.86 10.84
N GLU A 60 1.54 -9.18 10.94
CA GLU A 60 2.55 -9.94 10.20
C GLU A 60 2.20 -10.08 8.71
N ARG A 61 0.91 -10.01 8.37
CA ARG A 61 0.40 -10.12 6.99
C ARG A 61 -0.67 -9.08 6.69
N VAL A 62 -0.65 -8.59 5.47
CA VAL A 62 -1.63 -7.64 4.92
C VAL A 62 -1.89 -8.01 3.45
N HIS A 63 -3.14 -8.29 3.10
CA HIS A 63 -3.59 -8.66 1.76
C HIS A 63 -2.76 -9.81 1.15
N GLY A 64 -2.48 -10.83 1.95
CA GLY A 64 -1.66 -11.97 1.56
C GLY A 64 -0.14 -11.69 1.50
N LEU A 65 0.29 -10.44 1.64
CA LEU A 65 1.70 -10.04 1.64
C LEU A 65 2.30 -10.13 3.05
N GLU A 66 3.56 -10.54 3.14
CA GLU A 66 4.29 -10.74 4.40
C GLU A 66 5.03 -9.47 4.81
N ARG A 67 5.07 -9.18 6.11
CA ARG A 67 5.86 -8.09 6.68
C ARG A 67 7.34 -8.37 6.47
N VAL A 68 8.05 -7.42 5.85
CA VAL A 68 9.50 -7.55 5.60
C VAL A 68 10.35 -6.63 6.44
N GLY A 69 9.77 -5.57 7.00
CA GLY A 69 10.52 -4.66 7.84
C GLY A 69 9.70 -3.50 8.36
N ASP A 70 10.24 -2.91 9.42
CA ASP A 70 9.80 -1.67 10.04
C ASP A 70 10.92 -0.65 9.87
N PHE A 71 10.57 0.52 9.35
CA PHE A 71 11.51 1.57 9.00
C PHE A 71 11.42 2.78 9.95
N GLY A 72 10.77 2.60 11.11
CA GLY A 72 10.57 3.65 12.10
C GLY A 72 9.31 4.48 11.85
N GLU A 73 8.84 5.16 12.89
CA GLU A 73 7.63 6.00 12.86
C GLU A 73 6.35 5.27 12.42
N GLY A 74 6.31 3.94 12.60
CA GLY A 74 5.16 3.10 12.22
C GLY A 74 5.13 2.74 10.73
N LEU A 75 6.16 3.09 9.96
CA LEU A 75 6.29 2.72 8.54
C LEU A 75 6.70 1.25 8.39
N VAL A 76 5.76 0.42 7.96
CA VAL A 76 5.94 -1.01 7.73
C VAL A 76 5.82 -1.33 6.25
N LEU A 77 6.72 -2.19 5.75
CA LEU A 77 6.65 -2.71 4.39
C LEU A 77 6.16 -4.16 4.38
N TYR A 78 5.24 -4.43 3.46
CA TYR A 78 4.79 -5.78 3.13
C TYR A 78 5.09 -6.10 1.68
N THR A 79 5.53 -7.33 1.38
CA THR A 79 5.76 -7.79 0.01
C THR A 79 5.47 -9.28 -0.11
N GLY A 80 5.18 -9.72 -1.33
CA GLY A 80 4.84 -11.12 -1.61
C GLY A 80 4.37 -11.30 -3.05
N LEU A 81 4.10 -12.55 -3.42
CA LEU A 81 3.60 -12.90 -4.76
C LEU A 81 2.08 -13.12 -4.78
N ASP A 82 1.47 -13.33 -3.61
CA ASP A 82 0.09 -13.78 -3.47
C ASP A 82 -0.83 -12.68 -2.93
N TYR A 83 -0.95 -11.56 -3.65
CA TYR A 83 -1.85 -10.48 -3.25
C TYR A 83 -3.32 -10.91 -3.33
N THR A 84 -4.07 -10.70 -2.26
CA THR A 84 -5.49 -11.00 -2.12
C THR A 84 -6.28 -9.75 -1.73
N VAL A 85 -7.33 -9.45 -2.50
CA VAL A 85 -8.24 -8.33 -2.19
C VAL A 85 -9.06 -8.72 -0.95
N ASN A 86 -9.02 -7.87 0.08
CA ASN A 86 -9.85 -7.95 1.30
C ASN A 86 -9.62 -9.16 2.25
N GLU A 87 -8.39 -9.58 2.50
CA GLU A 87 -8.13 -10.57 3.57
C GLU A 87 -8.20 -9.98 4.99
N ASP A 88 -8.02 -8.67 5.15
CA ASP A 88 -7.67 -8.10 6.47
C ASP A 88 -8.82 -7.46 7.27
N GLY A 89 -10.07 -7.66 6.84
CA GLY A 89 -11.29 -7.34 7.60
C GLY A 89 -11.52 -5.87 7.94
#